data_AF-A0A0A2B7S5-F1
#
_entry.id   AF-A0A0A2B7S5-F1
#
_cell.length_a   1.000
_cell.length_b   1.000
_cell.length_c   1.000
_cell.angle_alpha   90.00
_cell.angle_beta   90.00
_cell.angle_gamma   90.00
#
_symmetry.space_group_name_H-M   'P 1'
#
loop_
_entity.id
_entity.type
_entity.pdbx_description
1 polymer ?
#
loop_
_entity_poly.entity_id
_entity_poly.type
_entity_poly.pdbx_seq_one_letter_code
_entity_poly.pdbx_strand_id
1 'polypeptide(L)' 'MGEAKRRKNLGIPPREKNEDIKFPQLDKKAIQQKVRSTLYKYPIIPFLFYGVAVVILIGGLFYVFKSFNIA' A
#
# COMPACT_ATOMS: atom_id res chain seq x y z
N MET A 1 9.37 -22.73 -26.10
CA MET A 1 8.75 -24.04 -25.74
C MET A 1 8.55 -24.07 -24.25
N GLY A 2 7.33 -24.31 -23.76
CA GLY A 2 6.98 -24.19 -22.34
C GLY A 2 7.64 -25.25 -21.44
N GLU A 3 7.72 -24.94 -20.15
CA GLU A 3 8.35 -25.79 -19.13
C GLU A 3 7.77 -27.21 -19.07
N ALA A 4 6.47 -27.36 -19.36
CA ALA A 4 5.80 -28.65 -19.43
C ALA A 4 6.38 -29.57 -20.52
N LYS A 5 6.72 -29.02 -21.69
CA LYS A 5 7.36 -29.78 -22.77
C LYS A 5 8.79 -30.16 -22.41
N ARG A 6 9.50 -29.29 -21.67
CA ARG A 6 10.87 -29.54 -21.18
C ARG A 6 10.90 -30.68 -20.14
N ARG A 7 9.93 -30.72 -19.22
CA ARG A 7 9.81 -31.79 -18.21
C ARG A 7 9.50 -33.15 -18.82
N LYS A 8 8.63 -33.18 -19.84
CA LYS A 8 8.31 -34.42 -20.58
C LYS A 8 9.55 -35.01 -21.28
N ASN A 9 10.39 -34.16 -21.87
CA ASN A 9 11.65 -34.61 -22.50
C ASN A 9 12.68 -35.11 -21.48
N LEU A 10 12.61 -34.66 -20.23
CA LEU A 10 13.50 -35.04 -19.13
C LEU A 10 12.96 -36.22 -18.29
N GLY A 11 11.79 -36.79 -18.65
CA GLY A 11 11.16 -37.89 -17.89
C GLY A 11 10.68 -37.51 -16.49
N ILE A 12 10.61 -36.21 -16.17
CA ILE A 12 10.22 -35.72 -14.84
C ILE A 12 8.69 -35.68 -14.77
N PRO A 13 8.07 -36.18 -13.67
CA PRO A 13 6.62 -36.13 -13.53
C PRO A 13 6.08 -34.70 -13.65
N PRO A 14 4.83 -34.52 -14.13
CA PRO A 14 4.16 -33.23 -14.12
C PRO A 14 4.21 -32.63 -12.73
N ARG A 15 4.51 -31.32 -12.64
CA ARG A 15 4.49 -30.63 -11.34
C ARG A 15 3.08 -30.74 -10.77
N GLU A 16 2.94 -31.32 -9.59
CA GLU A 16 1.70 -31.20 -8.82
C GLU A 16 1.38 -29.71 -8.72
N LYS A 17 0.21 -29.31 -9.25
CA LYS A 17 -0.27 -27.96 -9.02
C LYS A 17 -0.47 -27.88 -7.52
N ASN A 18 0.46 -27.23 -6.83
CA ASN A 18 0.31 -26.85 -5.43
C ASN A 18 -1.14 -26.41 -5.27
N GLU A 19 -1.87 -27.10 -4.38
CA GLU A 19 -3.25 -26.78 -4.03
C GLU A 19 -3.41 -25.27 -4.05
N ASP A 20 -4.40 -24.76 -4.78
CA ASP A 20 -4.58 -23.32 -5.00
C ASP A 20 -4.55 -22.60 -3.65
N ILE A 21 -3.36 -22.11 -3.26
CA ILE A 21 -3.14 -21.46 -1.98
C ILE A 21 -3.97 -20.20 -2.07
N LYS A 22 -5.17 -20.22 -1.48
CA LYS A 22 -6.09 -19.08 -1.49
C LYS A 22 -5.46 -18.00 -0.64
N PHE A 23 -4.66 -17.15 -1.27
CA PHE A 23 -4.18 -15.95 -0.64
C PHE A 23 -5.38 -15.11 -0.20
N PRO A 24 -5.38 -14.59 1.04
CA PRO A 24 -6.44 -13.71 1.49
C PRO A 24 -6.50 -12.53 0.52
N GLN A 25 -7.65 -12.38 -0.15
CA GLN A 25 -7.87 -11.26 -1.05
C GLN A 25 -8.28 -10.05 -0.22
N LEU A 26 -7.60 -8.93 -0.43
CA LEU A 26 -7.95 -7.68 0.21
C LEU A 26 -9.30 -7.20 -0.33
N ASP A 27 -10.34 -7.23 0.51
CA ASP A 27 -11.65 -6.72 0.17
C ASP A 27 -11.64 -5.19 0.15
N LYS A 28 -11.30 -4.66 -1.02
CA LYS A 28 -11.24 -3.21 -1.28
C LYS A 28 -12.57 -2.52 -0.99
N LYS A 29 -13.70 -3.18 -1.24
CA LYS A 29 -15.03 -2.58 -1.08
C LYS A 29 -15.37 -2.42 0.40
N ALA A 30 -15.16 -3.47 1.19
CA ALA A 30 -15.37 -3.42 2.63
C ALA A 30 -14.48 -2.36 3.30
N ILE A 31 -13.21 -2.27 2.89
CA ILE A 31 -12.27 -1.27 3.41
C ILE A 31 -12.72 0.14 3.03
N GLN A 32 -13.09 0.40 1.78
CA GLN A 32 -13.58 1.71 1.35
C GLN A 32 -14.83 2.14 2.11
N GLN A 33 -15.79 1.24 2.31
CA GLN A 33 -17.02 1.54 3.05
C GLN A 33 -16.74 1.84 4.52
N LYS A 34 -15.80 1.11 5.13
CA LYS A 34 -15.35 1.36 6.52
C LYS A 34 -14.65 2.71 6.66
N VAL A 35 -13.78 3.07 5.72
CA VAL A 35 -13.12 4.38 5.71
C VAL A 35 -14.14 5.50 5.54
N ARG A 36 -15.06 5.37 4.57
CA ARG A 36 -16.13 6.38 4.35
C ARG A 36 -17.00 6.58 5.58
N SER A 37 -17.50 5.50 6.18
CA SER A 37 -18.33 5.59 7.38
C SER A 37 -17.59 6.23 8.57
N THR A 38 -16.30 5.92 8.72
CA THR A 38 -15.46 6.53 9.77
C THR A 38 -15.26 8.03 9.53
N LEU A 39 -15.01 8.43 8.28
CA LEU A 39 -14.84 9.83 7.89
C LEU A 39 -16.13 10.65 8.05
N TYR A 40 -17.29 10.06 7.78
CA TYR A 40 -18.58 10.73 8.04
C TYR A 40 -18.88 10.85 9.54
N LYS A 41 -18.50 9.85 10.33
CA LYS A 41 -18.67 9.90 11.79
C LYS A 41 -17.77 10.96 12.42
N TYR A 42 -16.56 11.16 11.89
CA TYR A 42 -15.57 12.08 12.42
C TYR A 42 -15.03 12.99 11.31
N PRO A 43 -15.81 13.99 10.87
CA PRO A 43 -15.43 14.87 9.77
C PRO A 43 -14.22 15.75 10.10
N ILE A 44 -13.82 15.87 11.37
CA ILE A 44 -12.65 16.62 11.83
C ILE A 44 -11.31 15.93 11.49
N ILE A 45 -11.30 14.60 11.35
CA ILE A 45 -10.06 13.81 11.21
C ILE A 45 -9.22 14.24 10.00
N PRO A 46 -9.80 14.46 8.79
CA PRO A 46 -9.03 14.98 7.65
C PRO A 46 -8.36 16.31 7.97
N PHE A 47 -9.08 17.25 8.58
CA PHE A 47 -8.56 18.58 8.88
C PHE A 47 -7.40 18.53 9.87
N LEU A 48 -7.50 17.72 10.91
CA LEU A 48 -6.40 17.54 11.86
C LEU A 48 -5.19 16.88 11.20
N PHE A 49 -5.40 15.82 10.42
CA PHE A 49 -4.32 15.10 9.75
C PHE A 49 -3.59 16.00 8.74
N TYR A 50 -4.33 16.64 7.84
CA TYR A 50 -3.75 17.53 6.84
C TYR A 50 -3.21 18.81 7.46
N GLY A 51 -3.86 19.35 8.50
CA GLY A 51 -3.38 20.52 9.22
C GLY A 51 -2.01 20.27 9.85
N VAL A 52 -1.84 19.15 10.55
CA VAL A 52 -0.54 18.76 11.13
C VAL A 52 0.50 18.54 10.03
N ALA A 53 0.14 17.85 8.94
CA ALA A 53 1.05 17.62 7.83
C ALA A 53 1.57 18.93 7.21
N VAL A 54 0.70 19.93 7.03
CA VAL A 54 1.07 21.25 6.51
C VAL A 54 1.98 22.00 7.49
N VAL A 55 1.69 21.97 8.79
CA VAL A 55 2.55 22.61 9.81
C VAL A 55 3.95 21.98 9.84
N ILE A 56 4.04 20.65 9.74
CA ILE A 56 5.33 19.95 9.67
C ILE A 56 6.09 20.33 8.41
N LEU A 57 5.41 20.42 7.26
CA LEU A 57 6.04 20.85 6.00
C LEU A 57 6.62 22.27 6.11
N ILE A 58 5.81 23.24 6.55
CA ILE A 58 6.23 24.64 6.66
C ILE A 58 7.33 24.79 7.71
N GLY A 59 7.15 24.17 8.89
CA GLY A 59 8.13 24.21 9.96
C GLY A 59 9.45 23.54 9.58
N GLY A 60 9.38 22.41 8.86
CA GLY A 60 10.55 21.72 8.32
C GLY A 60 11.30 22.56 7.28
N LEU A 61 10.58 23.17 6.34
CA LEU A 61 11.16 24.11 5.37
C LEU A 61 11.85 25.28 6.09
N PHE A 62 11.17 25.91 7.05
CA PHE A 62 11.73 27.03 7.81
C PHE A 62 12.97 26.62 8.60
N TYR A 63 12.94 25.45 9.25
CA TYR A 63 14.08 24.90 9.98
C TYR A 63 15.28 24.67 9.06
N VAL A 64 15.07 24.09 7.88
CA VAL A 64 16.13 23.86 6.89
C VAL A 64 16.71 25.19 6.41
N PHE A 65 15.87 26.14 5.98
CA PHE A 65 16.35 27.45 5.53
C PHE A 65 17.17 28.18 6.59
N LYS A 66 16.71 28.16 7.85
CA LYS A 66 17.44 28.73 8.99
C LYS A 66 18.73 27.96 9.29
N SER A 67 18.72 26.64 9.25
CA SER A 67 19.88 25.81 9.59
C SER A 67 21.01 25.92 8.56
N PHE A 68 20.70 26.24 7.31
CA PHE A 68 21.68 26.39 6.24
C PHE A 68 22.02 27.85 5.92
N ASN A 69 21.51 28.85 6.67
CA ASN A 69 21.68 30.28 6.39
C ASN A 69 21.45 30.63 4.90
N ILE A 70 20.40 30.06 4.31
CA ILE A 70 20.07 30.29 2.90
C ILE A 70 19.42 31.68 2.70
N ALA A 71 19.18 32.44 3.77
CA ALA A 71 18.91 33.88 3.79
C ALA A 71 19.28 34.48 5.16
#